data_AF-A0A4P5T2E1-F1
#
_entry.id   AF-A0A4P5T2E1-F1
#
_cell.length_a   1.000
_cell.length_b   1.000
_cell.length_c   1.000
_cell.angle_alpha   90.00
_cell.angle_beta   90.00
_cell.angle_gamma   90.00
#
_symmetry.space_group_name_H-M   'P 1'
#
loop_
_entity.id
_entity.type
_entity.pdbx_description
1 polymer ?
#
loop_
_entity_poly.entity_id
_entity_poly.type
_entity_poly.pdbx_seq_one_letter_code
_entity_poly.pdbx_strand_id
1 'polypeptide(L)'
;MQSALYLKDGKMTSNPHILHLIKWKYPERLAELYETMLTKYPLGDKSLIGKLLAARYPDDKRAADLLIQATKSPNPEQSNAAFWALMQTHDSRFAPLLIERMAPASSAAPREPRLDCEVAANLARYADDRRIWNALEPLLREGRRYDAISRLLWVGIEGRKRLHAVQFIRRFLNDAWDATPYFPDTRTHISIGDMAAFYMAEDLGIDAYNFAAWTEKEWKLLREKVREAVKRRCW
;
A
#
# COMPACT_ATOMS: atom_id res chain seq x y z
N MET A 1 -23.11 -29.51 -10.38
CA MET A 1 -22.13 -28.41 -10.45
C MET A 1 -21.67 -28.12 -9.03
N GLN A 2 -20.40 -28.33 -8.69
CA GLN A 2 -19.87 -27.84 -7.41
C GLN A 2 -19.96 -26.31 -7.42
N SER A 3 -20.43 -25.72 -6.33
CA SER A 3 -20.60 -24.27 -6.24
C SER A 3 -19.22 -23.60 -6.22
N ALA A 4 -19.01 -22.59 -7.07
CA ALA A 4 -17.80 -21.75 -7.06
C ALA A 4 -17.61 -21.01 -5.73
N LEU A 5 -18.69 -20.94 -4.95
CA LEU A 5 -18.78 -20.31 -3.65
C LEU A 5 -19.09 -21.35 -2.58
N TYR A 6 -18.44 -21.26 -1.44
CA TYR A 6 -18.70 -22.12 -0.30
C TYR A 6 -18.60 -21.34 1.00
N LEU A 7 -19.21 -21.86 2.07
CA LEU A 7 -19.11 -21.25 3.39
C LEU A 7 -17.83 -21.73 4.09
N LYS A 8 -17.04 -20.78 4.59
CA LYS A 8 -15.89 -21.02 5.47
C LYS A 8 -15.98 -20.02 6.62
N ASP A 9 -15.98 -20.54 7.85
CA ASP A 9 -16.05 -19.71 9.08
C ASP A 9 -17.25 -18.73 9.08
N GLY A 10 -18.40 -19.18 8.57
CA GLY A 10 -19.63 -18.37 8.46
C GLY A 10 -19.60 -17.30 7.35
N LYS A 11 -18.51 -17.20 6.57
CA LYS A 11 -18.37 -16.26 5.45
C LYS A 11 -18.39 -17.01 4.13
N MET A 12 -19.08 -16.44 3.13
CA MET A 12 -19.00 -16.97 1.77
C MET A 12 -17.61 -16.70 1.20
N THR A 13 -16.94 -17.70 0.66
CA THR A 13 -15.62 -17.59 0.04
C THR A 13 -15.59 -18.34 -1.28
N SER A 14 -14.59 -18.06 -2.11
CA SER A 14 -14.45 -18.65 -3.43
C SER A 14 -13.54 -19.88 -3.43
N ASN A 15 -13.95 -20.95 -4.10
CA ASN A 15 -13.12 -22.14 -4.27
C ASN A 15 -12.04 -21.87 -5.33
N PRO A 16 -10.73 -21.90 -4.99
CA PRO A 16 -9.66 -21.54 -5.91
C PRO A 16 -9.56 -22.48 -7.12
N HIS A 17 -9.89 -23.77 -6.97
CA HIS A 17 -9.90 -24.73 -8.08
C HIS A 17 -11.06 -24.47 -9.04
N ILE A 18 -12.24 -24.15 -8.52
CA ILE A 18 -13.39 -23.81 -9.36
C ILE A 18 -13.18 -22.44 -10.03
N LEU A 19 -12.57 -21.47 -9.33
CA LEU A 19 -12.19 -20.20 -9.94
C LEU A 19 -11.14 -20.36 -11.02
N HIS A 20 -10.17 -21.26 -10.84
CA HIS A 20 -9.24 -21.62 -11.91
C HIS A 20 -10.00 -22.16 -13.12
N LEU A 21 -10.94 -23.09 -12.90
CA LEU A 21 -11.76 -23.65 -13.97
C LEU A 21 -12.63 -22.57 -14.66
N ILE A 22 -13.24 -21.65 -13.91
CA ILE A 22 -14.02 -20.53 -14.47
C ILE A 22 -13.11 -19.59 -15.27
N LYS A 23 -11.94 -19.24 -14.74
CA LYS A 23 -10.94 -18.40 -15.43
C LYS A 23 -10.60 -18.98 -16.82
N TRP A 24 -10.49 -20.30 -16.92
CA TRP A 24 -10.10 -20.98 -18.16
C TRP A 24 -11.27 -21.30 -19.09
N LYS A 25 -12.41 -21.76 -18.55
CA LYS A 25 -13.52 -22.29 -19.35
C LYS A 25 -14.65 -21.29 -19.60
N TYR A 26 -14.83 -20.32 -18.71
CA TYR A 26 -15.93 -19.34 -18.77
C TYR A 26 -15.45 -17.94 -18.38
N PRO A 27 -14.39 -17.41 -19.02
CA PRO A 27 -13.79 -16.14 -18.63
C PRO A 27 -14.77 -14.96 -18.68
N GLU A 28 -15.73 -14.98 -19.60
CA GLU A 28 -16.79 -13.97 -19.76
C GLU A 28 -17.73 -13.89 -18.54
N ARG A 29 -17.83 -14.96 -17.76
CA ARG A 29 -18.68 -15.02 -16.56
C ARG A 29 -18.01 -14.45 -15.31
N LEU A 30 -16.72 -14.11 -15.37
CA LEU A 30 -16.00 -13.56 -14.21
C LEU A 30 -16.61 -12.24 -13.71
N ALA A 31 -16.97 -11.34 -14.62
CA ALA A 31 -17.59 -10.06 -14.25
C ALA A 31 -18.97 -10.26 -13.61
N GLU A 32 -19.82 -11.12 -14.20
CA GLU A 32 -21.14 -11.47 -13.67
C GLU A 32 -21.06 -12.13 -12.28
N LEU A 33 -20.10 -13.05 -12.10
CA LEU A 33 -19.86 -13.69 -10.81
C LEU A 33 -19.40 -12.68 -9.76
N TYR A 34 -18.52 -11.76 -10.14
CA TYR A 34 -18.02 -10.73 -9.23
C TYR A 34 -19.12 -9.76 -8.82
N GLU A 35 -19.94 -9.31 -9.77
CA GLU A 35 -21.12 -8.49 -9.54
C GLU A 35 -22.14 -9.18 -8.61
N THR A 36 -22.38 -10.47 -8.82
CA THR A 36 -23.24 -11.29 -7.95
C THR A 36 -22.68 -11.36 -6.53
N MET A 37 -21.36 -11.50 -6.38
CA MET A 37 -20.69 -11.53 -5.06
C MET A 37 -20.73 -10.16 -4.36
N LEU A 38 -20.68 -9.07 -5.11
CA LEU A 38 -20.82 -7.71 -4.57
C LEU A 38 -22.23 -7.44 -4.08
N THR A 39 -23.24 -7.88 -4.83
CA THR A 39 -24.66 -7.59 -4.54
C THR A 39 -25.28 -8.55 -3.53
N LYS A 40 -25.11 -9.87 -3.72
CA LYS A 40 -25.80 -10.89 -2.92
C LYS A 40 -25.02 -11.36 -1.70
N TYR A 41 -23.70 -11.20 -1.71
CA TYR A 41 -22.82 -11.70 -0.65
C TYR A 41 -21.86 -10.61 -0.15
N PRO A 42 -22.35 -9.45 0.33
CA PRO A 42 -21.51 -8.29 0.64
C PRO A 42 -20.37 -8.62 1.62
N LEU A 43 -20.60 -9.50 2.59
CA LEU A 43 -19.59 -9.92 3.57
C LEU A 43 -18.65 -11.04 3.10
N GLY A 44 -18.95 -11.70 1.98
CA GLY A 44 -18.14 -12.83 1.47
C GLY A 44 -16.82 -12.41 0.84
N ASP A 45 -15.75 -13.18 1.02
CA ASP A 45 -14.45 -12.92 0.40
C ASP A 45 -14.54 -13.02 -1.13
N LYS A 46 -14.17 -11.91 -1.79
CA LYS A 46 -14.18 -11.73 -3.24
C LYS A 46 -12.79 -11.40 -3.79
N SER A 47 -11.76 -11.42 -2.94
CA SER A 47 -10.42 -10.92 -3.26
C SER A 47 -9.80 -11.66 -4.46
N LEU A 48 -9.98 -12.98 -4.52
CA LEU A 48 -9.45 -13.81 -5.61
C LEU A 48 -10.16 -13.52 -6.94
N ILE A 49 -11.48 -13.32 -6.93
CA ILE A 49 -12.25 -13.00 -8.14
C ILE A 49 -11.84 -11.62 -8.66
N GLY A 50 -11.71 -10.61 -7.78
CA GLY A 50 -11.25 -9.27 -8.17
C GLY A 50 -9.86 -9.28 -8.79
N LYS A 51 -8.91 -10.03 -8.22
CA LYS A 51 -7.57 -10.22 -8.80
C LYS A 51 -7.62 -10.87 -10.19
N LEU A 52 -8.46 -11.90 -10.35
CA LEU A 52 -8.64 -12.57 -11.65
C LEU A 52 -9.26 -11.64 -12.68
N LEU A 53 -10.23 -10.82 -12.26
CA LEU A 53 -10.90 -9.84 -13.11
C LEU A 53 -9.91 -8.80 -13.64
N ALA A 54 -9.11 -8.18 -12.75
CA ALA A 54 -8.09 -7.21 -13.14
C ALA A 54 -7.01 -7.80 -14.05
N ALA A 55 -6.53 -9.01 -13.74
CA ALA A 55 -5.49 -9.66 -14.55
C ALA A 55 -5.98 -10.07 -15.95
N ARG A 56 -7.27 -10.41 -16.08
CA ARG A 56 -7.83 -10.85 -17.37
C ARG A 56 -8.31 -9.69 -18.22
N TYR A 57 -8.81 -8.64 -17.59
CA TYR A 57 -9.45 -7.50 -18.23
C TYR A 57 -8.88 -6.17 -17.73
N PRO A 58 -7.58 -5.92 -17.94
CA PRO A 58 -6.93 -4.72 -17.42
C PRO A 58 -7.53 -3.44 -18.03
N ASP A 59 -7.95 -3.45 -19.30
CA ASP A 59 -8.48 -2.25 -19.97
C ASP A 59 -10.03 -2.24 -20.06
N ASP A 60 -10.72 -3.18 -19.41
CA ASP A 60 -12.17 -3.28 -19.49
C ASP A 60 -12.86 -2.34 -18.48
N LYS A 61 -13.70 -1.45 -19.02
CA LYS A 61 -14.43 -0.46 -18.22
C LYS A 61 -15.36 -1.10 -17.19
N ARG A 62 -16.06 -2.20 -17.55
CA ARG A 62 -16.99 -2.87 -16.62
C ARG A 62 -16.21 -3.54 -15.49
N ALA A 63 -15.07 -4.15 -15.78
CA ALA A 63 -14.18 -4.71 -14.77
C ALA A 63 -13.71 -3.64 -13.79
N ALA A 64 -13.22 -2.50 -14.31
CA ALA A 64 -12.81 -1.38 -13.49
C ALA A 64 -13.97 -0.81 -12.64
N ASP A 65 -15.16 -0.66 -13.22
CA ASP A 65 -16.36 -0.16 -12.50
C ASP A 65 -16.75 -1.08 -11.34
N LEU A 66 -16.70 -2.40 -11.53
CA LEU A 66 -16.96 -3.38 -10.46
C LEU A 66 -15.88 -3.33 -9.36
N LEU A 67 -14.60 -3.16 -9.73
CA LEU A 67 -13.51 -3.00 -8.76
C LEU A 67 -13.67 -1.70 -7.96
N ILE A 68 -14.05 -0.60 -8.61
CA ILE A 68 -14.35 0.67 -7.93
C ILE A 68 -15.51 0.48 -6.93
N GLN A 69 -16.58 -0.22 -7.31
CA GLN A 69 -17.65 -0.55 -6.38
C GLN A 69 -17.13 -1.36 -5.18
N ALA A 70 -16.23 -2.31 -5.40
CA ALA A 70 -15.64 -3.13 -4.35
C ALA A 70 -14.71 -2.34 -3.40
N THR A 71 -14.08 -1.24 -3.85
CA THR A 71 -13.29 -0.36 -2.96
C THR A 71 -14.13 0.27 -1.84
N LYS A 72 -15.45 0.35 -2.03
CA LYS A 72 -16.41 0.90 -1.05
C LYS A 72 -16.93 -0.15 -0.06
N SER A 73 -16.43 -1.39 -0.12
CA SER A 73 -16.85 -2.44 0.80
C SER A 73 -16.58 -2.03 2.25
N PRO A 74 -17.52 -2.26 3.19
CA PRO A 74 -17.27 -2.05 4.61
C PRO A 74 -16.28 -3.08 5.18
N ASN A 75 -16.00 -4.17 4.45
CA ASN A 75 -14.96 -5.13 4.81
C ASN A 75 -13.59 -4.59 4.35
N PRO A 76 -12.66 -4.27 5.28
CA PRO A 76 -11.35 -3.72 4.93
C PRO A 76 -10.53 -4.65 4.02
N GLU A 77 -10.57 -5.96 4.24
CA GLU A 77 -9.84 -6.93 3.41
C GLU A 77 -10.29 -6.88 1.95
N GLN A 78 -11.60 -6.74 1.72
CA GLN A 78 -12.16 -6.62 0.38
C GLN A 78 -11.86 -5.26 -0.24
N SER A 79 -12.04 -4.18 0.51
CA SER A 79 -11.72 -2.82 0.05
C SER A 79 -10.24 -2.73 -0.37
N ASN A 80 -9.34 -3.25 0.46
CA ASN A 80 -7.91 -3.32 0.18
C ASN A 80 -7.61 -4.17 -1.06
N ALA A 81 -8.19 -5.37 -1.15
CA ALA A 81 -8.01 -6.24 -2.31
C ALA A 81 -8.52 -5.60 -3.62
N ALA A 82 -9.60 -4.83 -3.54
CA ALA A 82 -10.15 -4.09 -4.68
C ALA A 82 -9.21 -2.95 -5.12
N PHE A 83 -8.60 -2.20 -4.21
CA PHE A 83 -7.57 -1.22 -4.56
C PHE A 83 -6.36 -1.86 -5.24
N TRP A 84 -5.91 -3.02 -4.74
CA TRP A 84 -4.83 -3.80 -5.37
C TRP A 84 -5.15 -4.23 -6.79
N ALA A 85 -6.37 -4.72 -7.00
CA ALA A 85 -6.84 -5.13 -8.32
C ALA A 85 -7.01 -3.92 -9.25
N LEU A 86 -7.63 -2.83 -8.79
CA LEU A 86 -7.84 -1.61 -9.58
C LEU A 86 -6.51 -0.96 -10.03
N MET A 87 -5.49 -1.01 -9.18
CA MET A 87 -4.15 -0.55 -9.56
C MET A 87 -3.58 -1.28 -10.78
N GLN A 88 -3.96 -2.55 -10.97
CA GLN A 88 -3.51 -3.39 -12.10
C GLN A 88 -4.29 -3.13 -13.39
N THR A 89 -5.43 -2.44 -13.33
CA THR A 89 -6.25 -2.13 -14.52
C THR A 89 -5.85 -0.81 -15.20
N HIS A 90 -4.76 -0.18 -14.76
CA HIS A 90 -4.29 1.12 -15.28
C HIS A 90 -5.37 2.22 -15.35
N ASP A 91 -6.47 2.06 -14.60
CA ASP A 91 -7.61 2.96 -14.67
C ASP A 91 -7.23 4.31 -14.06
N SER A 92 -7.42 5.39 -14.81
CA SER A 92 -7.09 6.75 -14.39
C SER A 92 -7.76 7.19 -13.08
N ARG A 93 -8.86 6.53 -12.68
CA ARG A 93 -9.60 6.78 -11.43
C ARG A 93 -8.91 6.18 -10.20
N PHE A 94 -7.94 5.30 -10.36
CA PHE A 94 -7.21 4.69 -9.24
C PHE A 94 -6.59 5.75 -8.30
N ALA A 95 -5.81 6.68 -8.86
CA ALA A 95 -5.12 7.70 -8.07
C ALA A 95 -6.07 8.63 -7.28
N PRO A 96 -7.10 9.27 -7.88
CA PRO A 96 -8.03 10.10 -7.12
C PRO A 96 -8.80 9.31 -6.06
N LEU A 97 -9.22 8.07 -6.34
CA LEU A 97 -9.90 7.22 -5.36
C LEU A 97 -9.00 6.85 -4.18
N LEU A 98 -7.74 6.49 -4.44
CA LEU A 98 -6.79 6.18 -3.38
C LEU A 98 -6.52 7.41 -2.50
N ILE A 99 -6.33 8.59 -3.12
CA ILE A 99 -6.14 9.86 -2.39
C ILE A 99 -7.34 10.16 -1.50
N GLU A 100 -8.56 10.03 -2.04
CA GLU A 100 -9.80 10.21 -1.27
C GLU A 100 -9.86 9.25 -0.07
N ARG A 101 -9.44 7.99 -0.25
CA ARG A 101 -9.45 6.96 0.80
C ARG A 101 -8.44 7.21 1.93
N MET A 102 -7.34 7.90 1.63
CA MET A 102 -6.31 8.27 2.60
C MET A 102 -6.65 9.55 3.39
N ALA A 103 -7.55 10.37 2.85
CA ALA A 103 -7.94 11.63 3.48
C ALA A 103 -8.53 11.41 4.89
N PRO A 104 -8.31 12.34 5.84
CA PRO A 104 -8.95 12.28 7.14
C PRO A 104 -10.47 12.20 7.01
N ALA A 105 -11.13 11.56 7.98
CA ALA A 105 -12.57 11.66 8.09
C ALA A 105 -12.94 13.12 8.40
N SER A 106 -13.57 13.79 7.44
CA SER A 106 -14.27 15.06 7.73
C SER A 106 -15.43 14.74 8.66
N SER A 107 -15.63 15.56 9.70
CA SER A 107 -16.65 15.38 10.74
C SER A 107 -18.11 15.38 10.23
N ALA A 108 -18.35 15.64 8.94
CA ALA A 108 -19.68 15.89 8.39
C ALA A 108 -20.31 14.71 7.62
N ALA A 109 -19.58 13.63 7.32
CA ALA A 109 -20.16 12.52 6.55
C ALA A 109 -19.70 11.14 7.06
N PRO A 110 -20.61 10.14 7.13
CA PRO A 110 -20.21 8.76 7.31
C PRO A 110 -19.41 8.33 6.07
N ARG A 111 -18.09 8.26 6.21
CA ARG A 111 -17.17 7.74 5.19
C ARG A 111 -16.88 6.26 5.44
N GLU A 112 -16.55 5.54 4.37
CA GLU A 112 -16.05 4.18 4.48
C GLU A 112 -14.77 4.15 5.34
N PRO A 113 -14.40 3.02 5.99
CA PRO A 113 -13.28 2.98 6.93
C PRO A 113 -11.97 3.43 6.29
N ARG A 114 -11.25 4.42 6.86
CA ARG A 114 -10.01 4.93 6.26
C ARG A 114 -9.03 3.80 5.91
N LEU A 115 -8.30 3.96 4.81
CA LEU A 115 -7.33 2.95 4.36
C LEU A 115 -6.23 2.75 5.41
N ASP A 116 -5.84 1.50 5.64
CA ASP A 116 -4.71 1.16 6.50
C ASP A 116 -3.41 1.77 5.93
N CYS A 117 -2.56 2.30 6.83
CA CYS A 117 -1.33 2.99 6.45
C CYS A 117 -0.32 2.09 5.71
N GLU A 118 -0.24 0.80 6.05
CA GLU A 118 0.64 -0.13 5.36
C GLU A 118 0.12 -0.45 3.97
N VAL A 119 -1.20 -0.58 3.83
CA VAL A 119 -1.85 -0.80 2.52
C VAL A 119 -1.66 0.40 1.62
N ALA A 120 -1.89 1.61 2.14
CA ALA A 120 -1.67 2.86 1.42
C ALA A 120 -0.21 3.01 0.95
N ALA A 121 0.75 2.75 1.85
CA ALA A 121 2.17 2.79 1.53
C ALA A 121 2.54 1.78 0.44
N ASN A 122 2.06 0.55 0.56
CA ASN A 122 2.30 -0.48 -0.45
C ASN A 122 1.70 -0.11 -1.81
N LEU A 123 0.49 0.45 -1.87
CA LEU A 123 -0.12 0.91 -3.13
C LEU A 123 0.66 2.09 -3.73
N ALA A 124 1.09 3.05 -2.90
CA ALA A 124 1.90 4.18 -3.33
C ALA A 124 3.22 3.73 -3.98
N ARG A 125 3.87 2.69 -3.46
CA ARG A 125 5.09 2.10 -4.04
C ARG A 125 4.92 1.69 -5.49
N TYR A 126 3.76 1.14 -5.85
CA TYR A 126 3.50 0.69 -7.20
C TYR A 126 2.95 1.80 -8.10
N ALA A 127 2.49 2.90 -7.52
CA ALA A 127 1.98 4.03 -8.25
C ALA A 127 3.08 5.02 -8.66
N ASP A 128 3.10 5.40 -9.93
CA ASP A 128 3.97 6.47 -10.46
C ASP A 128 3.21 7.81 -10.45
N ASP A 129 2.64 8.19 -9.30
CA ASP A 129 1.87 9.43 -9.14
C ASP A 129 2.24 10.16 -7.85
N ARG A 130 2.93 11.30 -8.00
CA ARG A 130 3.36 12.17 -6.89
C ARG A 130 2.21 12.60 -5.96
N ARG A 131 0.97 12.71 -6.47
CA ARG A 131 -0.19 13.11 -5.66
C ARG A 131 -0.52 12.07 -4.61
N ILE A 132 -0.36 10.77 -4.92
CA ILE A 132 -0.54 9.67 -3.97
C ILE A 132 0.51 9.77 -2.86
N TRP A 133 1.78 9.99 -3.22
CA TRP A 133 2.87 10.17 -2.25
C TRP A 133 2.63 11.38 -1.33
N ASN A 134 2.10 12.48 -1.86
CA ASN A 134 1.75 13.64 -1.04
C ASN A 134 0.59 13.36 -0.08
N ALA A 135 -0.43 12.60 -0.51
CA ALA A 135 -1.58 12.25 0.33
C ALA A 135 -1.26 11.17 1.37
N LEU A 136 -0.21 10.38 1.14
CA LEU A 136 0.30 9.39 2.10
C LEU A 136 0.90 10.06 3.34
N GLU A 137 1.54 11.22 3.20
CA GLU A 137 2.22 11.91 4.31
C GLU A 137 1.31 12.18 5.53
N PRO A 138 0.16 12.86 5.40
CA PRO A 138 -0.72 13.09 6.55
C PRO A 138 -1.26 11.78 7.14
N LEU A 139 -1.56 10.78 6.30
CA LEU A 139 -1.98 9.46 6.76
C LEU A 139 -0.92 8.79 7.65
N LEU A 140 0.35 8.83 7.23
CA LEU A 140 1.43 8.28 8.06
C LEU A 140 1.59 9.11 9.32
N ARG A 141 1.51 10.44 9.25
CA ARG A 141 1.64 11.30 10.43
C ARG A 141 0.59 11.00 11.51
N GLU A 142 -0.57 10.49 11.16
CA GLU A 142 -1.63 10.14 12.11
C GLU A 142 -1.61 8.67 12.57
N GLY A 143 -0.87 7.78 11.88
CA GLY A 143 -0.95 6.32 12.05
C GLY A 143 0.34 5.66 12.56
N ARG A 144 0.40 4.31 12.41
CA ARG A 144 1.60 3.50 12.72
C ARG A 144 2.66 3.71 11.64
N ARG A 145 3.41 4.80 11.78
CA ARG A 145 4.42 5.26 10.82
C ARG A 145 5.49 4.22 10.49
N TYR A 146 5.96 3.48 11.49
CA TYR A 146 7.14 2.62 11.33
C TYR A 146 6.93 1.49 10.32
N ASP A 147 5.84 0.73 10.42
CA ASP A 147 5.60 -0.41 9.53
C ASP A 147 5.37 0.02 8.09
N ALA A 148 4.65 1.14 7.91
CA ALA A 148 4.42 1.71 6.60
C ALA A 148 5.71 2.29 5.97
N ILE A 149 6.48 3.06 6.74
CA ILE A 149 7.73 3.67 6.27
C ILE A 149 8.77 2.58 6.01
N SER A 150 8.98 1.64 6.93
CA SER A 150 9.91 0.52 6.73
C SER A 150 9.58 -0.25 5.46
N ARG A 151 8.30 -0.52 5.15
CA ARG A 151 7.91 -1.21 3.90
C ARG A 151 8.17 -0.43 2.62
N LEU A 152 8.06 0.91 2.66
CA LEU A 152 8.45 1.76 1.53
C LEU A 152 9.94 1.68 1.28
N LEU A 153 10.70 1.49 2.35
CA LEU A 153 12.14 1.57 2.35
C LEU A 153 12.81 0.23 1.99
N TRP A 154 12.34 -0.90 2.53
CA TRP A 154 12.96 -2.23 2.38
C TRP A 154 12.82 -2.88 0.99
N VAL A 155 12.01 -2.33 0.09
CA VAL A 155 11.68 -2.98 -1.20
C VAL A 155 12.22 -2.17 -2.36
N GLY A 156 12.94 -2.81 -3.28
CA GLY A 156 13.59 -2.18 -4.43
C GLY A 156 12.63 -1.35 -5.30
N ILE A 157 12.50 -0.06 -4.99
CA ILE A 157 11.79 0.92 -5.81
C ILE A 157 12.76 1.42 -6.88
N GLU A 158 12.34 1.32 -8.15
CA GLU A 158 13.17 1.67 -9.30
C GLU A 158 12.60 2.85 -10.10
N GLY A 159 13.44 3.47 -10.93
CA GLY A 159 13.05 4.52 -11.87
C GLY A 159 12.43 5.76 -11.20
N ARG A 160 11.40 6.34 -11.83
CA ARG A 160 10.72 7.56 -11.32
C ARG A 160 10.06 7.36 -9.96
N LYS A 161 9.61 6.14 -9.65
CA LYS A 161 9.04 5.81 -8.34
C LYS A 161 10.08 5.98 -7.23
N ARG A 162 11.35 5.66 -7.51
CA ARG A 162 12.47 5.86 -6.57
C ARG A 162 12.65 7.33 -6.23
N LEU A 163 12.58 8.22 -7.23
CA LEU A 163 12.61 9.67 -7.02
C LEU A 163 11.47 10.14 -6.10
N HIS A 164 10.24 9.67 -6.33
CA HIS A 164 9.10 9.99 -5.45
C HIS A 164 9.31 9.48 -4.03
N ALA A 165 9.81 8.25 -3.88
CA ALA A 165 10.14 7.68 -2.58
C ALA A 165 11.21 8.52 -1.86
N VAL A 166 12.34 8.82 -2.49
CA VAL A 166 13.42 9.64 -1.90
C VAL A 166 12.90 11.02 -1.48
N GLN A 167 12.14 11.70 -2.33
CA GLN A 167 11.52 13.00 -2.01
C GLN A 167 10.53 12.92 -0.85
N PHE A 168 9.80 11.81 -0.74
CA PHE A 168 8.88 11.53 0.36
C PHE A 168 9.63 11.27 1.66
N ILE A 169 10.62 10.37 1.66
CA ILE A 169 11.43 9.95 2.81
C ILE A 169 12.19 11.13 3.41
N ARG A 170 12.70 12.03 2.56
CA ARG A 170 13.37 13.27 2.99
C ARG A 170 12.57 14.07 4.01
N ARG A 171 11.22 14.04 3.93
CA ARG A 171 10.32 14.78 4.85
C ARG A 171 10.30 14.22 6.27
N PHE A 172 10.88 13.04 6.47
CA PHE A 172 10.95 12.36 7.76
C PHE A 172 12.37 12.37 8.37
N LEU A 173 13.39 12.97 7.72
CA LEU A 173 14.78 13.02 8.23
C LEU A 173 14.96 13.72 9.59
N ASN A 174 13.98 14.52 10.00
CA ASN A 174 13.98 15.23 11.28
C ASN A 174 12.89 14.70 12.22
N ASP A 175 12.21 13.61 11.84
CA ASP A 175 11.17 13.02 12.68
C ASP A 175 11.84 12.25 13.82
N ALA A 176 11.81 12.85 15.01
CA ALA A 176 12.37 12.30 16.25
C ALA A 176 11.43 11.27 16.90
N TRP A 177 10.38 10.83 16.21
CA TRP A 177 9.46 9.84 16.74
C TRP A 177 10.18 8.51 16.94
N ASP A 178 10.21 8.08 18.20
CA ASP A 178 10.68 6.75 18.58
C ASP A 178 9.75 5.72 17.96
N ALA A 179 10.22 5.09 16.89
CA ALA A 179 9.66 3.82 16.53
C ALA A 179 10.26 2.82 17.51
N THR A 180 9.52 2.46 18.57
CA THR A 180 9.90 1.29 19.35
C THR A 180 9.87 0.12 18.38
N PRO A 181 11.02 -0.45 17.99
CA PRO A 181 11.01 -1.48 16.97
C PRO A 181 10.34 -2.72 17.55
N TYR A 182 9.66 -3.49 16.71
CA TYR A 182 9.25 -4.87 17.04
C TYR A 182 10.47 -5.83 17.12
N PHE A 183 11.68 -5.29 17.34
CA PHE A 183 12.89 -6.06 17.62
C PHE A 183 13.09 -6.05 19.14
N PRO A 184 12.55 -7.04 19.87
CA PRO A 184 12.64 -7.10 21.34
C PRO A 184 14.08 -7.19 21.87
N ASP A 185 15.07 -7.40 21.00
CA ASP A 185 16.47 -7.64 21.36
C ASP A 185 17.43 -6.50 20.99
N THR A 186 16.97 -5.45 20.30
CA THR A 186 17.81 -4.27 20.01
C THR A 186 17.68 -3.27 21.15
N ARG A 187 18.74 -3.12 21.96
CA ARG A 187 18.85 -2.13 23.05
C ARG A 187 18.82 -0.67 22.58
N THR A 188 18.76 -0.43 21.27
CA THR A 188 18.82 0.87 20.63
C THR A 188 17.46 1.22 20.02
N HIS A 189 16.88 2.31 20.51
CA HIS A 189 15.74 2.96 19.89
C HIS A 189 16.17 3.50 18.52
N ILE A 190 15.43 3.15 17.46
CA ILE A 190 15.66 3.65 16.11
C ILE A 190 14.51 4.59 15.78
N SER A 191 14.80 5.88 15.55
CA SER A 191 13.76 6.83 15.15
C SER A 191 13.37 6.65 13.68
N ILE A 192 12.24 7.23 13.27
CA ILE A 192 11.91 7.31 11.84
C ILE A 192 12.99 8.08 11.07
N GLY A 193 13.54 9.15 11.66
CA GLY A 193 14.62 9.92 11.06
C GLY A 193 15.87 9.07 10.81
N ASP A 194 16.16 8.11 11.67
CA ASP A 194 17.27 7.16 11.52
C ASP A 194 17.05 6.22 10.35
N MET A 195 15.86 5.63 10.27
CA MET A 195 15.47 4.82 9.12
C MET A 195 15.56 5.65 7.85
N ALA A 196 14.94 6.84 7.81
CA ALA A 196 15.00 7.72 6.65
C ALA A 196 16.44 8.01 6.21
N ALA A 197 17.35 8.28 7.16
CA ALA A 197 18.76 8.50 6.85
C ALA A 197 19.45 7.24 6.33
N PHE A 198 19.24 6.08 6.96
CA PHE A 198 19.84 4.80 6.54
C PHE A 198 19.55 4.50 5.07
N TYR A 199 18.30 4.63 4.64
CA TYR A 199 17.94 4.33 3.26
C TYR A 199 18.44 5.33 2.26
N MET A 200 18.37 6.61 2.61
CA MET A 200 18.93 7.65 1.74
C MET A 200 20.45 7.52 1.64
N ALA A 201 21.14 6.92 2.62
CA ALA A 201 22.57 6.73 2.59
C ALA A 201 23.01 5.88 1.39
N GLU A 202 22.33 4.76 1.14
CA GLU A 202 22.59 3.89 -0.01
C GLU A 202 22.44 4.66 -1.34
N ASP A 203 21.34 5.39 -1.49
CA ASP A 203 21.09 6.25 -2.67
C ASP A 203 22.17 7.31 -2.87
N LEU A 204 22.73 7.82 -1.79
CA LEU A 204 23.73 8.88 -1.77
C LEU A 204 25.15 8.33 -1.85
N GLY A 205 25.35 7.01 -1.89
CA GLY A 205 26.67 6.37 -1.85
C GLY A 205 27.40 6.60 -0.52
N ILE A 206 26.66 6.85 0.56
CA ILE A 206 27.18 6.98 1.92
C ILE A 206 27.19 5.58 2.53
N ASP A 207 28.38 5.12 2.91
CA ASP A 207 28.53 3.85 3.60
C ASP A 207 27.79 3.89 4.96
N ALA A 208 26.86 2.95 5.12
CA ALA A 208 26.04 2.75 6.30
C ALA A 208 25.93 1.24 6.64
N TYR A 209 27.04 0.50 6.72
CA TYR A 209 26.98 -0.90 7.17
C TYR A 209 26.74 -1.05 8.69
N ASN A 210 26.08 -2.17 9.07
CA ASN A 210 25.93 -2.65 10.45
C ASN A 210 25.18 -1.71 11.43
N PHE A 211 24.05 -1.14 10.99
CA PHE A 211 23.24 -0.20 11.77
C PHE A 211 22.62 -0.77 13.06
N ALA A 212 22.56 -2.10 13.20
CA ALA A 212 21.97 -2.78 14.35
C ALA A 212 22.68 -2.48 15.68
N ALA A 213 23.95 -2.04 15.63
CA ALA A 213 24.76 -1.72 16.80
C ALA A 213 25.05 -0.21 16.96
N TRP A 214 24.47 0.65 16.12
CA TRP A 214 24.79 2.07 16.12
C TRP A 214 24.28 2.79 17.37
N THR A 215 25.15 3.63 17.92
CA THR A 215 24.86 4.59 18.97
C THR A 215 24.10 5.80 18.44
N GLU A 216 23.44 6.56 19.33
CA GLU A 216 22.75 7.81 18.96
C GLU A 216 23.70 8.82 18.27
N LYS A 217 24.98 8.82 18.63
CA LYS A 217 25.99 9.68 18.00
C LYS A 217 26.25 9.29 16.55
N GLU A 218 26.31 8.00 16.26
CA GLU A 218 26.50 7.47 14.91
C GLU A 218 25.27 7.75 14.05
N TRP A 219 24.07 7.55 14.59
CA TRP A 219 22.81 7.93 13.96
C TRP A 219 22.74 9.42 13.63
N LYS A 220 23.10 10.28 14.59
CA LYS A 220 23.19 11.72 14.36
C LYS A 220 24.16 12.08 13.24
N LEU A 221 25.35 11.46 13.23
CA LEU A 221 26.34 11.69 12.18
C LEU A 221 25.83 11.26 10.80
N LEU A 222 25.14 10.11 10.70
CA LEU A 222 24.54 9.69 9.44
C LEU A 222 23.48 10.69 8.97
N ARG A 223 22.54 11.07 9.84
CA ARG A 223 21.49 12.05 9.52
C ARG A 223 22.10 13.36 9.00
N GLU A 224 23.17 13.84 9.61
CA GLU A 224 23.90 15.04 9.15
C GLU A 224 24.54 14.85 7.77
N LYS A 225 25.27 13.74 7.54
CA LYS A 225 25.86 13.42 6.23
C LYS A 225 24.80 13.35 5.12
N VAL A 226 23.69 12.66 5.40
CA VAL A 226 22.57 12.53 4.46
C VAL A 226 21.96 13.89 4.15
N ARG A 227 21.69 14.73 5.17
CA ARG A 227 21.16 16.09 4.94
C ARG A 227 22.06 16.92 4.03
N GLU A 228 23.37 16.91 4.29
CA GLU A 228 24.32 17.67 3.47
C GLU A 228 24.40 17.13 2.03
N ALA A 229 24.41 15.81 1.85
CA ALA A 229 24.39 15.21 0.53
C ALA A 229 23.10 15.49 -0.24
N VAL A 230 21.94 15.49 0.44
CA VAL A 230 20.63 15.84 -0.14
C VAL A 230 20.57 17.30 -0.57
N LYS A 231 21.18 18.24 0.18
CA LYS A 231 21.26 19.65 -0.25
C LYS A 231 22.04 19.84 -1.55
N ARG A 232 23.05 18.99 -1.79
CA ARG A 232 23.95 19.07 -2.95
C ARG A 232 23.36 18.45 -4.22
N ARG A 233 22.40 17.52 -4.10
CA ARG A 233 21.70 16.93 -5.23
C ARG A 233 20.34 17.61 -5.45
N CYS A 234 20.10 18.11 -6.66
CA CYS A 234 18.77 18.58 -7.07
C CYS A 234 17.88 17.37 -7.42
N TRP A 235 17.14 16.86 -6.44
CA TRP A 235 16.05 15.90 -6.63
C TRP A 235 14.70 16.62 -6.69
#